data_AF-A0A6G3WZ28-F1
#
_entry.id   AF-A0A6G3WZ28-F1
#
_cell.length_a   1.000
_cell.length_b   1.000
_cell.length_c   1.000
_cell.angle_alpha   90.00
_cell.angle_beta   90.00
_cell.angle_gamma   90.00
#
_symmetry.space_group_name_H-M   'P 1'
#
loop_
_entity.id
_entity.type
_entity.pdbx_description
1 polymer ?
#
loop_
_entity_poly.entity_id
_entity_poly.type
_entity_poly.pdbx_seq_one_letter_code
_entity_poly.pdbx_strand_id
1 'polypeptide(L)'
;GIDWSSPDDFGFGDHFVSQVTANLTVPEDGAYAFRLTSDDGSRLRIDGSTVIDHDGLHGAEPKDGTVELTSGHHPLRIDHFDRTGGQQITLEWKPPGAGDFAVVPTSVLSTDADVVRVTAPGRKECEGVLDSPGDGLPLAGTHPDYALTDLRPAGFEPQVTAMDWLPDGRLAVTTWGGTDNTTGEVYLLDNVQGDTGPGEVTAKKVAEGLKEPMGIKAVDGKLYVSQKHELTELTDADGDDVTDGRRTVATWPYGGNFHEFAFGLLYRD
;
A
#
# COMPACT_ATOMS: atom_id res chain seq x y z
N GLY A 1 9.36 -23.59 -21.85
CA GLY A 1 8.95 -24.38 -20.68
C GLY A 1 9.27 -23.58 -19.46
N ILE A 2 9.39 -24.23 -18.30
CA ILE A 2 9.95 -23.60 -17.10
C ILE A 2 11.42 -24.01 -17.10
N ASP A 3 12.26 -23.13 -17.63
CA ASP A 3 13.70 -23.33 -17.81
C ASP A 3 14.35 -21.94 -17.85
N TRP A 4 14.50 -21.34 -16.67
CA TRP A 4 14.93 -19.95 -16.49
C TRP A 4 16.21 -19.93 -15.68
N SER A 5 17.20 -19.16 -16.12
CA SER A 5 18.51 -19.14 -15.46
C SER A 5 19.23 -17.79 -15.54
N SER A 6 18.56 -16.74 -15.99
CA SER A 6 19.17 -15.42 -16.19
C SER A 6 18.32 -14.30 -15.61
N PRO A 7 18.92 -13.18 -15.16
CA PRO A 7 18.17 -12.03 -14.67
C PRO A 7 17.06 -11.55 -15.62
N ASP A 8 17.26 -11.67 -16.93
CA ASP A 8 16.26 -11.29 -17.93
C ASP A 8 15.01 -12.19 -17.89
N ASP A 9 15.17 -13.49 -17.57
CA ASP A 9 14.04 -14.41 -17.42
C ASP A 9 13.16 -14.05 -16.21
N PHE A 10 13.77 -13.52 -15.14
CA PHE A 10 13.09 -13.21 -13.87
C PHE A 10 12.72 -11.72 -13.73
N GLY A 11 13.35 -10.84 -14.51
CA GLY A 11 13.23 -9.37 -14.41
C GLY A 11 14.02 -8.73 -13.26
N PHE A 12 14.73 -9.54 -12.44
CA PHE A 12 15.51 -9.11 -11.28
C PHE A 12 16.75 -10.00 -11.13
N GLY A 13 17.78 -9.48 -10.45
CA GLY A 13 18.91 -10.26 -9.96
C GLY A 13 18.94 -10.23 -8.44
N ASP A 14 19.14 -11.40 -7.83
CA ASP A 14 19.15 -11.67 -6.38
C ASP A 14 17.87 -11.23 -5.62
N HIS A 15 17.72 -11.74 -4.40
CA HIS A 15 16.72 -11.30 -3.41
C HIS A 15 15.27 -11.24 -3.92
N PHE A 16 14.81 -12.31 -4.57
CA PHE A 16 13.46 -12.35 -5.12
C PHE A 16 12.71 -13.63 -4.74
N VAL A 17 11.38 -13.56 -4.88
CA VAL A 17 10.49 -14.72 -4.90
C VAL A 17 9.81 -14.74 -6.26
N SER A 18 9.74 -15.91 -6.87
CA SER A 18 9.03 -16.16 -8.12
C SER A 18 7.98 -17.24 -7.89
N GLN A 19 6.86 -17.13 -8.61
CA GLN A 19 5.80 -18.12 -8.59
C GLN A 19 5.39 -18.47 -10.00
N VAL A 20 5.37 -19.77 -10.28
CA VAL A 20 4.84 -20.33 -11.53
C VAL A 20 3.50 -20.98 -11.23
N THR A 21 2.49 -20.67 -12.04
CA THR A 21 1.19 -21.37 -12.03
C THR A 21 0.82 -21.76 -13.45
N ALA A 22 0.43 -23.02 -13.64
CA ALA A 22 0.00 -23.56 -14.91
C ALA A 22 -0.92 -24.76 -14.68
N ASN A 23 -1.64 -25.19 -15.72
CA ASN A 23 -2.26 -26.51 -15.77
C ASN A 23 -1.35 -27.43 -16.58
N LEU A 24 -0.95 -28.56 -15.99
CA LEU A 24 -0.23 -29.64 -16.66
C LEU A 24 -1.24 -30.61 -17.28
N THR A 25 -1.08 -30.94 -18.56
CA THR A 25 -1.91 -31.93 -19.25
C THR A 25 -1.12 -33.19 -19.51
N VAL A 26 -1.51 -34.29 -18.88
CA VAL A 26 -0.83 -35.59 -19.05
C VAL A 26 -1.70 -36.55 -19.87
N PRO A 27 -1.12 -37.31 -20.83
CA PRO A 27 -1.91 -38.09 -21.78
C PRO A 27 -2.39 -39.44 -21.23
N GLU A 28 -1.71 -39.99 -20.22
CA GLU A 28 -1.98 -41.32 -19.69
C GLU A 28 -1.81 -41.38 -18.18
N ASP A 29 -2.53 -42.32 -17.56
CA ASP A 29 -2.43 -42.62 -16.14
C ASP A 29 -1.06 -43.22 -15.80
N GLY A 30 -0.50 -42.87 -14.64
CA GLY A 30 0.62 -43.58 -14.05
C GLY A 30 1.58 -42.71 -13.25
N ALA A 31 2.73 -43.29 -12.92
CA ALA A 31 3.79 -42.65 -12.15
C ALA A 31 4.58 -41.67 -13.02
N TYR A 32 4.48 -40.37 -12.71
CA TYR A 32 5.33 -39.33 -13.28
C TYR A 32 6.41 -38.95 -12.28
N ALA A 33 7.67 -39.01 -12.69
CA ALA A 33 8.75 -38.42 -11.91
C ALA A 33 8.98 -36.99 -12.40
N PHE A 34 9.19 -36.06 -11.47
CA PHE A 34 9.56 -34.68 -11.73
C PHE A 34 10.94 -34.42 -11.16
N ARG A 35 11.68 -33.51 -11.79
CA ARG A 35 12.94 -32.96 -11.31
C ARG A 35 12.83 -31.44 -11.33
N LEU A 36 13.18 -30.83 -10.20
CA LEU A 36 13.21 -29.39 -10.03
C LEU A 36 14.64 -28.99 -9.68
N THR A 37 15.31 -28.30 -10.60
CA THR A 37 16.63 -27.72 -10.37
C THR A 37 16.44 -26.27 -9.97
N SER A 38 16.93 -25.87 -8.79
CA SER A 38 16.79 -24.48 -8.31
C SER A 38 18.02 -23.93 -7.60
N ASP A 39 18.16 -22.60 -7.67
CA ASP A 39 19.10 -21.75 -6.93
C ASP A 39 18.30 -20.49 -6.53
N ASP A 40 17.89 -20.28 -5.28
CA ASP A 40 18.00 -21.12 -4.08
C ASP A 40 16.79 -22.09 -3.99
N GLY A 41 15.97 -21.96 -2.93
CA GLY A 41 14.98 -22.96 -2.55
C GLY A 41 13.70 -22.90 -3.37
N SER A 42 13.11 -24.08 -3.60
CA SER A 42 11.90 -24.22 -4.41
C SER A 42 10.95 -25.31 -3.92
N ARG A 43 9.70 -25.27 -4.38
CA ARG A 43 8.67 -26.27 -4.07
C ARG A 43 7.74 -26.47 -5.24
N LEU A 44 7.59 -27.72 -5.68
CA LEU A 44 6.59 -28.13 -6.67
C LEU A 44 5.35 -28.70 -5.99
N ARG A 45 4.18 -28.19 -6.36
CA ARG A 45 2.88 -28.77 -6.03
C ARG A 45 2.11 -29.15 -7.28
N ILE A 46 1.48 -30.32 -7.26
CA ILE A 46 0.55 -30.80 -8.29
C ILE A 46 -0.74 -31.20 -7.58
N ASP A 47 -1.90 -30.76 -8.08
CA ASP A 47 -3.21 -30.92 -7.43
C ASP A 47 -3.24 -30.44 -5.98
N GLY A 48 -2.47 -29.38 -5.68
CA GLY A 48 -2.31 -28.82 -4.34
C GLY A 48 -1.40 -29.63 -3.40
N SER A 49 -0.98 -30.84 -3.79
CA SER A 49 -0.09 -31.70 -2.99
C SER A 49 1.38 -31.42 -3.31
N THR A 50 2.22 -31.33 -2.28
CA THR A 50 3.68 -31.14 -2.47
C THR A 50 4.32 -32.40 -3.04
N VAL A 51 4.90 -32.29 -4.24
CA VAL A 51 5.62 -33.37 -4.93
C VAL A 51 7.12 -33.27 -4.68
N ILE A 52 7.66 -32.04 -4.67
CA ILE A 52 9.06 -31.75 -4.37
C ILE A 52 9.09 -30.58 -3.39
N ASP A 53 9.86 -30.74 -2.31
CA ASP A 53 10.19 -29.66 -1.38
C ASP A 53 11.71 -29.52 -1.32
N HIS A 54 12.26 -28.58 -2.08
CA HIS A 54 13.70 -28.28 -2.19
C HIS A 54 14.00 -26.94 -1.52
N ASP A 55 13.57 -26.78 -0.27
CA ASP A 55 13.74 -25.53 0.47
C ASP A 55 15.18 -25.36 1.00
N GLY A 56 15.52 -24.13 1.41
CA GLY A 56 16.82 -23.76 1.96
C GLY A 56 17.71 -23.01 0.98
N LEU A 57 18.88 -22.58 1.48
CA LEU A 57 19.90 -21.90 0.67
C LEU A 57 20.84 -22.95 0.08
N HIS A 58 20.98 -22.95 -1.23
CA HIS A 58 21.83 -23.86 -1.98
C HIS A 58 22.01 -23.34 -3.41
N GLY A 59 23.14 -23.68 -4.05
CA GLY A 59 23.30 -23.40 -5.47
C GLY A 59 22.35 -24.23 -6.34
N ALA A 60 22.46 -24.05 -7.66
CA ALA A 60 21.70 -24.82 -8.65
C ALA A 60 21.89 -26.35 -8.51
N GLU A 61 20.95 -26.99 -7.80
CA GLU A 61 20.95 -28.44 -7.54
C GLU A 61 19.59 -29.05 -7.89
N PRO A 62 19.55 -30.27 -8.47
CA PRO A 62 18.30 -30.95 -8.79
C PRO A 62 17.73 -31.69 -7.58
N LYS A 63 16.40 -31.66 -7.45
CA LYS A 63 15.66 -32.58 -6.56
C LYS A 63 14.54 -33.27 -7.32
N ASP A 64 14.42 -34.57 -7.10
CA ASP A 64 13.44 -35.42 -7.76
C ASP A 64 12.25 -35.71 -6.83
N GLY A 65 11.08 -35.86 -7.43
CA GLY A 65 9.84 -36.29 -6.77
C GLY A 65 9.02 -37.16 -7.70
N THR A 66 8.06 -37.92 -7.17
CA THR A 66 7.19 -38.78 -7.99
C THR A 66 5.77 -38.69 -7.49
N VAL A 67 4.81 -38.68 -8.42
CA VAL A 67 3.38 -38.63 -8.13
C VAL A 67 2.62 -39.49 -9.16
N GLU A 68 1.56 -40.16 -8.71
CA GLU A 68 0.62 -40.84 -9.58
C GLU A 68 -0.37 -39.82 -10.13
N LEU A 69 -0.48 -39.73 -11.46
CA LEU A 69 -1.43 -38.84 -12.13
C LEU A 69 -2.41 -39.65 -12.98
N THR A 70 -3.62 -39.13 -13.13
CA THR A 70 -4.60 -39.62 -14.10
C THR A 70 -4.45 -38.86 -15.41
N SER A 71 -4.80 -39.44 -16.55
CA SER A 71 -4.89 -38.71 -17.82
C SER A 71 -5.81 -37.50 -17.66
N GLY A 72 -5.35 -36.33 -18.08
CA GLY A 72 -6.10 -35.08 -17.99
C GLY A 72 -5.29 -33.89 -17.44
N HIS A 73 -6.03 -32.91 -16.92
CA HIS A 73 -5.48 -31.64 -16.44
C HIS A 73 -5.22 -31.65 -14.93
N HIS A 74 -4.04 -31.17 -14.54
CA HIS A 74 -3.58 -31.09 -13.16
C HIS A 74 -3.02 -29.69 -12.87
N PRO A 75 -3.56 -28.94 -11.91
CA PRO A 75 -2.97 -27.68 -11.49
C PRO A 75 -1.55 -27.87 -10.96
N LEU A 76 -0.62 -27.12 -11.52
CA LEU A 76 0.79 -27.09 -11.18
C LEU A 76 1.15 -25.72 -10.59
N ARG A 77 1.87 -25.74 -9.47
CA ARG A 77 2.44 -24.55 -8.86
C ARG A 77 3.89 -24.78 -8.46
N ILE A 78 4.76 -23.83 -8.79
CA ILE A 78 6.11 -23.74 -8.25
C ILE A 78 6.22 -22.46 -7.44
N ASP A 79 6.62 -22.58 -6.19
CA ASP A 79 7.11 -21.45 -5.40
C ASP A 79 8.64 -21.55 -5.37
N HIS A 80 9.35 -20.45 -5.65
CA HIS A 80 10.81 -20.41 -5.71
C HIS A 80 11.30 -19.09 -5.13
N PHE A 81 12.42 -19.11 -4.41
CA PHE A 81 13.11 -17.90 -3.99
C PHE A 81 14.59 -18.00 -4.33
N ASP A 82 15.18 -16.84 -4.56
CA ASP A 82 16.61 -16.66 -4.75
C ASP A 82 17.07 -15.59 -3.77
N ARG A 83 18.11 -15.89 -3.00
CA ARG A 83 18.70 -14.91 -2.10
C ARG A 83 19.84 -14.17 -2.76
N THR A 84 20.85 -14.89 -3.24
CA THR A 84 22.07 -14.30 -3.80
C THR A 84 22.82 -15.31 -4.66
N GLY A 85 23.47 -14.87 -5.73
CA GLY A 85 24.48 -15.66 -6.43
C GLY A 85 24.06 -15.98 -7.86
N GLY A 86 24.02 -17.27 -8.18
CA GLY A 86 23.38 -17.73 -9.40
C GLY A 86 21.86 -17.82 -9.18
N GLN A 87 21.09 -17.86 -10.26
CA GLN A 87 19.64 -18.03 -10.19
C GLN A 87 19.21 -19.07 -11.22
N GLN A 88 18.39 -20.04 -10.81
CA GLN A 88 17.87 -21.05 -11.73
C GLN A 88 16.52 -21.59 -11.25
N ILE A 89 15.62 -21.85 -12.19
CA ILE A 89 14.49 -22.75 -12.00
C ILE A 89 14.22 -23.52 -13.29
N THR A 90 14.45 -24.83 -13.26
CA THR A 90 14.18 -25.72 -14.40
C THR A 90 13.28 -26.86 -13.94
N LEU A 91 12.12 -27.02 -14.60
CA LEU A 91 11.20 -28.13 -14.39
C LEU A 91 11.35 -29.18 -15.48
N GLU A 92 11.76 -30.37 -15.06
CA GLU A 92 11.85 -31.55 -15.90
C GLU A 92 10.88 -32.62 -15.42
N TRP A 93 10.52 -33.52 -16.31
CA TRP A 93 9.69 -34.68 -16.01
C TRP A 93 10.19 -35.93 -16.72
N LYS A 94 9.79 -37.08 -16.20
CA LYS A 94 9.94 -38.39 -16.82
C LYS A 94 8.57 -39.07 -16.75
N PRO A 95 7.79 -39.01 -17.85
CA PRO A 95 6.51 -39.71 -17.97
C PRO A 95 6.64 -41.23 -17.80
N PRO A 96 5.52 -41.94 -17.58
CA PRO A 96 5.50 -43.40 -17.57
C PRO A 96 6.21 -43.98 -18.80
N GLY A 97 7.12 -44.93 -18.58
CA GLY A 97 7.88 -45.60 -19.65
C GLY A 97 9.00 -44.77 -20.29
N ALA A 98 9.20 -43.50 -19.93
CA ALA A 98 10.34 -42.70 -20.41
C ALA A 98 11.65 -43.14 -19.73
N GLY A 99 12.74 -43.13 -20.49
CA GLY A 99 14.08 -43.52 -20.02
C GLY A 99 14.78 -42.44 -19.20
N ASP A 100 14.67 -41.19 -19.64
CA ASP A 100 15.39 -40.03 -19.10
C ASP A 100 14.44 -38.88 -18.76
N PHE A 101 14.89 -37.97 -17.90
CA PHE A 101 14.21 -36.69 -17.68
C PHE A 101 14.35 -35.80 -18.91
N ALA A 102 13.32 -35.00 -19.16
CA ALA A 102 13.33 -33.94 -20.15
C ALA A 102 12.60 -32.71 -19.61
N VAL A 103 12.94 -31.51 -20.10
CA VAL A 103 12.20 -30.28 -19.77
C VAL A 103 10.73 -30.45 -20.13
N VAL A 104 9.83 -30.03 -19.22
CA VAL A 104 8.39 -30.08 -19.47
C VAL A 104 8.05 -29.20 -20.67
N PRO A 105 7.51 -29.76 -21.78
CA PRO A 105 7.28 -28.99 -22.99
C PRO A 105 6.09 -28.04 -22.80
N THR A 106 6.14 -26.87 -23.45
CA THR A 106 5.02 -25.90 -23.37
C THR A 106 3.72 -26.46 -23.94
N SER A 107 3.77 -27.46 -24.82
CA SER A 107 2.59 -28.13 -25.37
C SER A 107 1.74 -28.87 -24.34
N VAL A 108 2.29 -29.18 -23.16
CA VAL A 108 1.54 -29.80 -22.05
C VAL A 108 1.18 -28.81 -20.95
N LEU A 109 1.50 -27.52 -21.12
CA LEU A 109 1.21 -26.46 -20.16
C LEU A 109 0.15 -25.52 -20.74
N SER A 110 -0.85 -25.19 -19.92
CA SER A 110 -1.86 -24.20 -20.26
C SER A 110 -2.19 -23.30 -19.07
N THR A 111 -2.91 -22.21 -19.32
CA THR A 111 -3.49 -21.35 -18.28
C THR A 111 -5.00 -21.34 -18.45
N ASP A 112 -5.73 -21.03 -17.39
CA ASP A 112 -7.18 -20.83 -17.48
C ASP A 112 -7.50 -19.70 -18.47
N ALA A 113 -8.54 -19.91 -19.28
CA ALA A 113 -9.02 -18.89 -20.22
C ALA A 113 -9.53 -17.66 -19.47
N ASP A 114 -9.40 -16.48 -20.08
CA ASP A 114 -9.91 -15.19 -19.58
C ASP A 114 -9.35 -14.73 -18.22
N VAL A 115 -8.32 -15.38 -17.70
CA VAL A 115 -7.63 -14.93 -16.49
C VAL A 115 -6.66 -13.80 -16.83
N VAL A 116 -7.09 -12.56 -16.58
CA VAL A 116 -6.21 -11.40 -16.58
C VAL A 116 -5.57 -11.27 -15.19
N ARG A 117 -4.34 -11.76 -15.04
CA ARG A 117 -3.54 -11.42 -13.85
C ARG A 117 -2.93 -10.05 -14.07
N VAL A 118 -3.61 -9.00 -13.57
CA VAL A 118 -3.02 -7.66 -13.49
C VAL A 118 -1.94 -7.71 -12.42
N THR A 119 -0.71 -7.99 -12.81
CA THR A 119 0.45 -7.69 -11.98
C THR A 119 0.82 -6.25 -12.26
N ALA A 120 0.80 -5.39 -11.24
CA ALA A 120 1.44 -4.10 -11.37
C ALA A 120 2.95 -4.37 -11.57
N PRO A 121 3.57 -3.98 -12.69
CA PRO A 121 4.99 -4.23 -12.92
C PRO A 121 5.84 -3.53 -11.85
N GLY A 122 7.09 -3.98 -11.71
CA GLY A 122 8.07 -3.44 -10.76
C GLY A 122 8.19 -4.25 -9.46
N ARG A 123 9.26 -3.97 -8.72
CA ARG A 123 9.61 -4.62 -7.45
C ARG A 123 8.44 -4.51 -6.46
N LYS A 124 8.01 -5.64 -5.93
CA LYS A 124 7.05 -5.71 -4.81
C LYS A 124 7.84 -6.09 -3.58
N GLU A 125 7.83 -5.23 -2.57
CA GLU A 125 8.36 -5.61 -1.27
C GLU A 125 7.30 -6.46 -0.57
N CYS A 126 7.73 -7.55 0.07
CA CYS A 126 6.87 -8.26 0.99
C CYS A 126 6.74 -7.43 2.27
N GLU A 127 5.59 -6.76 2.46
CA GLU A 127 5.27 -6.04 3.69
C GLU A 127 5.13 -7.03 4.86
N GLY A 128 5.79 -6.72 5.98
CA GLY A 128 5.76 -7.57 7.17
C GLY A 128 4.44 -7.42 7.94
N VAL A 129 4.09 -8.42 8.76
CA VAL A 129 2.91 -8.40 9.67
C VAL A 129 2.97 -7.25 10.71
N LEU A 130 4.08 -6.51 10.77
CA LEU A 130 4.31 -5.40 11.71
C LEU A 130 4.23 -4.02 11.06
N ASP A 131 4.01 -3.90 9.75
CA ASP A 131 3.87 -2.61 9.11
C ASP A 131 2.50 -1.99 9.44
N SER A 132 2.52 -0.72 9.86
CA SER A 132 1.31 0.05 10.13
C SER A 132 0.77 0.66 8.83
N PRO A 133 -0.56 0.81 8.66
CA PRO A 133 -1.12 1.53 7.53
C PRO A 133 -0.51 2.94 7.40
N GLY A 134 -0.08 3.30 6.19
CA GLY A 134 0.80 4.45 5.99
C GLY A 134 2.24 4.04 6.33
N ASP A 135 2.85 3.28 5.41
CA ASP A 135 4.20 2.70 5.44
C ASP A 135 5.35 3.68 5.80
N GLY A 136 5.07 4.97 5.97
CA GLY A 136 6.05 6.02 6.19
C GLY A 136 7.05 6.14 5.03
N LEU A 137 6.81 5.43 3.92
CA LEU A 137 7.64 5.48 2.75
C LEU A 137 7.33 6.80 2.04
N PRO A 138 8.36 7.59 1.68
CA PRO A 138 8.13 8.79 0.91
C PRO A 138 7.47 8.40 -0.41
N LEU A 139 6.41 9.13 -0.77
CA LEU A 139 5.78 9.00 -2.07
C LEU A 139 6.86 9.12 -3.15
N ALA A 140 7.16 8.03 -3.88
CA ALA A 140 8.23 7.99 -4.87
C ALA A 140 8.04 9.02 -6.00
N GLY A 141 6.79 9.45 -6.19
CA GLY A 141 6.38 10.57 -7.05
C GLY A 141 4.86 10.63 -7.13
N THR A 142 4.34 11.77 -7.58
CA THR A 142 2.93 11.86 -7.99
C THR A 142 2.74 11.27 -9.39
N HIS A 143 1.51 10.91 -9.73
CA HIS A 143 1.15 10.64 -11.13
C HIS A 143 1.55 11.85 -12.00
N PRO A 144 2.02 11.67 -13.25
CA PRO A 144 2.50 12.77 -14.09
C PRO A 144 1.52 13.94 -14.28
N ASP A 145 0.22 13.69 -14.11
CA ASP A 145 -0.84 14.71 -14.21
C ASP A 145 -1.03 15.55 -12.93
N TYR A 146 -0.34 15.20 -11.83
CA TYR A 146 -0.40 15.94 -10.57
C TYR A 146 0.98 16.49 -10.19
N ALA A 147 1.02 17.77 -9.81
CA ALA A 147 2.15 18.37 -9.13
C ALA A 147 1.97 18.22 -7.61
N LEU A 148 3.05 17.85 -6.91
CA LEU A 148 3.11 17.90 -5.45
C LEU A 148 3.89 19.15 -5.03
N THR A 149 3.27 19.98 -4.19
CA THR A 149 3.92 21.13 -3.57
C THR A 149 3.92 20.95 -2.06
N ASP A 150 5.09 21.03 -1.44
CA ASP A 150 5.21 21.07 0.02
C ASP A 150 4.85 22.47 0.51
N LEU A 151 3.86 22.57 1.40
CA LEU A 151 3.39 23.83 1.98
C LEU A 151 3.85 24.02 3.43
N ARG A 152 4.69 23.13 3.97
CA ARG A 152 5.02 23.13 5.40
C ARG A 152 6.23 24.03 5.70
N PRO A 153 6.06 25.24 6.26
CA PRO A 153 7.20 26.07 6.62
C PRO A 153 8.02 25.48 7.75
N ALA A 154 9.30 25.88 7.83
CA ALA A 154 10.22 25.40 8.84
C ALA A 154 9.69 25.68 10.27
N GLY A 155 9.69 24.64 11.11
CA GLY A 155 9.21 24.72 12.50
C GLY A 155 7.70 24.60 12.67
N PHE A 156 6.94 24.37 11.60
CA PHE A 156 5.49 24.15 11.65
C PHE A 156 5.15 22.68 11.35
N GLU A 157 5.06 21.85 12.38
CA GLU A 157 4.81 20.41 12.25
C GLU A 157 3.55 19.94 13.01
N PRO A 158 2.38 20.60 12.83
CA PRO A 158 1.19 20.21 13.57
C PRO A 158 0.58 18.91 13.03
N GLN A 159 -0.17 18.23 13.89
CA GLN A 159 -1.08 17.16 13.50
C GLN A 159 -2.37 17.77 12.94
N VAL A 160 -2.36 18.13 11.65
CA VAL A 160 -3.50 18.74 10.96
C VAL A 160 -4.69 17.76 10.91
N THR A 161 -5.87 18.25 11.25
CA THR A 161 -7.11 17.43 11.33
C THR A 161 -8.20 17.86 10.37
N ALA A 162 -8.23 19.13 9.95
CA ALA A 162 -9.16 19.65 8.95
C ALA A 162 -8.58 20.90 8.29
N MET A 163 -9.11 21.24 7.12
CA MET A 163 -8.73 22.43 6.37
C MET A 163 -9.90 23.00 5.55
N ASP A 164 -9.87 24.31 5.30
CA ASP A 164 -10.81 24.98 4.39
C ASP A 164 -10.20 26.26 3.81
N TRP A 165 -10.63 26.63 2.60
CA TRP A 165 -10.16 27.82 1.90
C TRP A 165 -10.93 29.06 2.33
N LEU A 166 -10.21 30.15 2.60
CA LEU A 166 -10.81 31.47 2.73
C LEU A 166 -10.99 32.11 1.35
N PRO A 167 -11.97 33.03 1.18
CA PRO A 167 -12.19 33.74 -0.08
C PRO A 167 -10.99 34.58 -0.55
N ASP A 168 -10.11 34.99 0.37
CA ASP A 168 -8.88 35.73 0.08
C ASP A 168 -7.71 34.84 -0.40
N GLY A 169 -7.91 33.51 -0.39
CA GLY A 169 -6.95 32.53 -0.85
C GLY A 169 -6.05 31.94 0.24
N ARG A 170 -6.20 32.36 1.49
CA ARG A 170 -5.53 31.71 2.64
C ARG A 170 -6.16 30.36 2.96
N LEU A 171 -5.39 29.47 3.57
CA LEU A 171 -5.86 28.16 4.01
C LEU A 171 -6.00 28.14 5.53
N ALA A 172 -7.21 27.90 6.03
CA ALA A 172 -7.40 27.60 7.45
C ALA A 172 -7.13 26.13 7.72
N VAL A 173 -6.42 25.82 8.80
CA VAL A 173 -6.17 24.45 9.25
C VAL A 173 -6.43 24.31 10.75
N THR A 174 -6.98 23.18 11.18
CA THR A 174 -7.11 22.82 12.60
C THR A 174 -6.06 21.80 13.01
N THR A 175 -5.67 21.80 14.29
CA THR A 175 -4.72 20.83 14.87
C THR A 175 -5.39 19.95 15.90
N TRP A 176 -4.97 18.68 16.00
CA TRP A 176 -5.63 17.70 16.87
C TRP A 176 -5.60 18.06 18.36
N GLY A 177 -4.43 18.47 18.87
CA GLY A 177 -4.20 18.72 20.29
C GLY A 177 -4.05 17.46 21.17
N GLY A 178 -4.45 16.28 20.66
CA GLY A 178 -4.35 15.01 21.36
C GLY A 178 -5.68 14.52 21.95
N THR A 179 -5.73 13.24 22.30
CA THR A 179 -6.93 12.56 22.79
C THR A 179 -7.45 13.16 24.09
N ASP A 180 -8.76 13.41 24.12
CA ASP A 180 -9.54 13.99 25.22
C ASP A 180 -9.03 15.32 25.75
N ASN A 181 -8.25 16.05 24.95
CA ASN A 181 -7.64 17.31 25.34
C ASN A 181 -8.34 18.53 24.71
N THR A 182 -8.07 19.72 25.24
CA THR A 182 -8.55 21.03 24.75
C THR A 182 -7.37 21.91 24.36
N THR A 183 -6.49 21.36 23.54
CA THR A 183 -5.25 22.00 23.06
C THR A 183 -5.24 22.15 21.55
N GLY A 184 -6.33 21.80 20.87
CA GLY A 184 -6.47 21.99 19.44
C GLY A 184 -6.47 23.48 19.08
N GLU A 185 -5.84 23.78 17.96
CA GLU A 185 -5.59 25.14 17.49
C GLU A 185 -6.14 25.33 16.07
N VAL A 186 -6.27 26.59 15.66
CA VAL A 186 -6.54 26.99 14.28
C VAL A 186 -5.40 27.87 13.81
N TYR A 187 -4.90 27.59 12.62
CA TYR A 187 -3.91 28.41 11.93
C TYR A 187 -4.45 28.88 10.59
N LEU A 188 -4.07 30.10 10.20
CA LEU A 188 -4.19 30.58 8.83
C LEU A 188 -2.82 30.48 8.17
N LEU A 189 -2.78 29.80 7.03
CA LEU A 189 -1.61 29.72 6.18
C LEU A 189 -1.78 30.67 4.99
N ASP A 190 -0.77 31.49 4.75
CA ASP A 190 -0.71 32.45 3.64
C ASP A 190 0.37 32.04 2.63
N ASN A 191 0.31 32.59 1.41
CA ASN A 191 1.16 32.24 0.27
C ASN A 191 1.12 30.75 -0.09
N VAL A 192 -0.05 30.11 0.00
CA VAL A 192 -0.24 28.66 -0.20
C VAL A 192 -0.74 28.28 -1.60
N GLN A 193 -0.81 29.24 -2.53
CA GLN A 193 -1.30 29.02 -3.89
C GLN A 193 -0.26 29.44 -4.93
N GLY A 194 -0.43 28.93 -6.15
CA GLY A 194 0.45 29.24 -7.27
C GLY A 194 1.81 28.54 -7.18
N ASP A 195 2.84 29.20 -7.69
CA ASP A 195 4.23 28.77 -7.55
C ASP A 195 4.71 29.18 -6.16
N THR A 196 4.69 28.24 -5.21
CA THR A 196 5.01 28.46 -3.80
C THR A 196 5.80 27.28 -3.23
N GLY A 197 6.32 27.42 -2.02
CA GLY A 197 6.93 26.35 -1.26
C GLY A 197 7.17 26.69 0.21
N PRO A 198 7.86 25.81 0.95
CA PRO A 198 8.05 25.93 2.40
C PRO A 198 8.70 27.25 2.87
N GLY A 199 9.49 27.90 2.01
CA GLY A 199 10.16 29.16 2.33
C GLY A 199 9.27 30.40 2.19
N GLU A 200 8.13 30.29 1.51
CA GLU A 200 7.21 31.41 1.24
C GLU A 200 5.94 31.33 2.09
N VAL A 201 5.51 30.11 2.44
CA VAL A 201 4.34 29.89 3.28
C VAL A 201 4.58 30.48 4.67
N THR A 202 3.60 31.23 5.16
CA THR A 202 3.58 31.69 6.55
C THR A 202 2.41 31.06 7.28
N ALA A 203 2.59 30.74 8.57
CA ALA A 203 1.55 30.18 9.41
C ALA A 203 1.32 31.08 10.63
N LYS A 204 0.08 31.52 10.82
CA LYS A 204 -0.34 32.36 11.94
C LYS A 204 -1.37 31.62 12.77
N LYS A 205 -1.11 31.44 14.06
CA LYS A 205 -2.13 30.90 14.99
C LYS A 205 -3.21 31.95 15.21
N VAL A 206 -4.46 31.56 15.00
CA VAL A 206 -5.63 32.46 15.13
C VAL A 206 -6.60 32.02 16.22
N ALA A 207 -6.57 30.75 16.63
CA ALA A 207 -7.33 30.25 17.77
C ALA A 207 -6.62 29.07 18.45
N GLU A 208 -6.97 28.80 19.71
CA GLU A 208 -6.46 27.68 20.50
C GLU A 208 -7.48 27.24 21.56
N GLY A 209 -7.23 26.14 22.26
CA GLY A 209 -8.13 25.72 23.34
C GLY A 209 -9.38 24.97 22.85
N LEU A 210 -9.31 24.33 21.68
CA LEU A 210 -10.41 23.57 21.09
C LEU A 210 -10.29 22.08 21.43
N LYS A 211 -11.41 21.41 21.67
CA LYS A 211 -11.47 19.98 22.00
C LYS A 211 -11.48 19.13 20.74
N GLU A 212 -10.31 18.61 20.38
CA GLU A 212 -10.12 17.74 19.21
C GLU A 212 -10.86 18.27 17.96
N PRO A 213 -10.52 19.47 17.46
CA PRO A 213 -11.20 20.05 16.31
C PRO A 213 -10.89 19.18 15.09
N MET A 214 -11.92 18.65 14.43
CA MET A 214 -11.78 17.73 13.29
C MET A 214 -12.65 18.13 12.09
N GLY A 215 -13.13 19.38 12.09
CA GLY A 215 -13.81 20.00 10.96
C GLY A 215 -13.67 21.52 11.05
N ILE A 216 -13.51 22.18 9.91
CA ILE A 216 -13.50 23.64 9.81
C ILE A 216 -14.22 24.08 8.55
N LYS A 217 -14.96 25.20 8.63
CA LYS A 217 -15.52 25.90 7.47
C LYS A 217 -15.42 27.41 7.59
N ALA A 218 -15.02 28.06 6.50
CA ALA A 218 -15.07 29.50 6.32
C ALA A 218 -16.40 29.90 5.67
N VAL A 219 -17.20 30.69 6.36
CA VAL A 219 -18.52 31.15 5.89
C VAL A 219 -18.72 32.59 6.32
N ASP A 220 -19.08 33.48 5.38
CA ASP A 220 -19.39 34.89 5.63
C ASP A 220 -18.34 35.63 6.48
N GLY A 221 -17.05 35.37 6.21
CA GLY A 221 -15.93 35.99 6.92
C GLY A 221 -15.69 35.43 8.34
N LYS A 222 -16.35 34.34 8.72
CA LYS A 222 -16.18 33.66 10.01
C LYS A 222 -15.66 32.24 9.83
N LEU A 223 -15.05 31.71 10.88
CA LEU A 223 -14.66 30.31 10.95
C LEU A 223 -15.60 29.54 11.86
N TYR A 224 -16.04 28.38 11.40
CA TYR A 224 -16.84 27.44 12.16
C TYR A 224 -16.04 26.17 12.35
N VAL A 225 -15.85 25.75 13.60
CA VAL A 225 -15.01 24.60 13.95
C VAL A 225 -15.87 23.52 14.61
N SER A 226 -15.87 22.33 14.01
CA SER A 226 -16.45 21.13 14.61
C SER A 226 -15.44 20.54 15.59
N GLN A 227 -15.76 20.65 16.88
CA GLN A 227 -15.04 20.03 17.99
C GLN A 227 -15.66 18.69 18.33
N LYS A 228 -15.04 17.88 19.19
CA LYS A 228 -15.61 16.59 19.63
C LYS A 228 -17.06 16.64 20.14
N HIS A 229 -17.50 17.78 20.70
CA HIS A 229 -18.75 17.91 21.46
C HIS A 229 -19.64 19.09 21.04
N GLU A 230 -19.13 19.98 20.18
CA GLU A 230 -19.83 21.19 19.77
C GLU A 230 -19.34 21.77 18.45
N LEU A 231 -20.18 22.61 17.85
CA LEU A 231 -19.82 23.50 16.75
C LEU A 231 -19.58 24.89 17.31
N THR A 232 -18.41 25.45 17.04
CA THR A 232 -18.00 26.75 17.57
C THR A 232 -17.75 27.73 16.44
N GLU A 233 -18.43 28.86 16.49
CA GLU A 233 -18.13 30.03 15.67
C GLU A 233 -16.99 30.81 16.31
N LEU A 234 -15.97 31.13 15.51
CA LEU A 234 -14.85 32.00 15.84
C LEU A 234 -15.03 33.31 15.08
N THR A 235 -14.93 34.43 15.79
CA THR A 235 -15.06 35.78 15.22
C THR A 235 -13.82 36.59 15.52
N ASP A 236 -13.28 37.23 14.50
CA ASP A 236 -12.30 38.32 14.56
C ASP A 236 -13.07 39.63 14.38
N ALA A 237 -13.07 40.48 15.41
CA ALA A 237 -13.84 41.71 15.46
C ALA A 237 -12.99 42.95 15.16
N ASP A 238 -11.67 42.88 15.34
CA ASP A 238 -10.75 44.00 15.12
C ASP A 238 -9.93 43.88 13.81
N GLY A 239 -10.03 42.75 13.13
CA GLY A 239 -9.43 42.50 11.83
C GLY A 239 -7.95 42.10 11.91
N ASP A 240 -7.47 41.66 13.09
CA ASP A 240 -6.10 41.21 13.27
C ASP A 240 -5.90 39.71 13.01
N ASP A 241 -6.90 39.03 12.44
CA ASP A 241 -7.05 37.58 12.24
C ASP A 241 -7.13 36.73 13.51
N VAL A 242 -6.86 37.27 14.70
CA VAL A 242 -6.93 36.51 15.94
C VAL A 242 -8.37 36.47 16.41
N THR A 243 -8.77 35.31 16.94
CA THR A 243 -10.15 35.16 17.43
C THR A 243 -10.37 35.98 18.70
N ASP A 244 -11.20 37.00 18.60
CA ASP A 244 -11.70 37.80 19.73
C ASP A 244 -12.87 37.14 20.46
N GLY A 245 -13.72 36.44 19.70
CA GLY A 245 -15.01 35.94 20.18
C GLY A 245 -15.25 34.49 19.81
N ARG A 246 -15.84 33.75 20.75
CA ARG A 246 -16.31 32.38 20.52
C ARG A 246 -17.78 32.25 20.86
N ARG A 247 -18.52 31.54 20.02
CA ARG A 247 -19.94 31.25 20.24
C ARG A 247 -20.22 29.80 19.91
N THR A 248 -20.74 29.04 20.87
CA THR A 248 -21.29 27.71 20.60
C THR A 248 -22.55 27.86 19.76
N VAL A 249 -22.53 27.29 18.56
CA VAL A 249 -23.64 27.31 17.59
C VAL A 249 -24.56 26.12 17.83
N ALA A 250 -23.97 24.95 18.08
CA ALA A 250 -24.69 23.72 18.33
C ALA A 250 -23.85 22.80 19.22
N THR A 251 -24.51 21.88 19.90
CA THR A 251 -23.88 20.78 20.65
C THR A 251 -24.45 19.46 20.16
N TRP A 252 -23.74 18.37 20.46
CA TRP A 252 -24.23 17.02 20.23
C TRP A 252 -23.93 16.13 21.44
N PRO A 253 -24.61 14.97 21.56
CA PRO A 253 -24.30 14.02 22.61
C PRO A 253 -22.83 13.62 22.57
N TYR A 254 -22.16 13.80 23.71
CA TYR A 254 -20.78 13.38 23.93
C TYR A 254 -20.71 12.66 25.27
N GLY A 255 -20.37 11.38 25.25
CA GLY A 255 -20.38 10.49 26.41
C GLY A 255 -19.12 10.60 27.29
N GLY A 256 -18.15 11.41 26.91
CA GLY A 256 -16.85 11.47 27.57
C GLY A 256 -15.89 10.34 27.14
N ASN A 257 -16.21 9.60 26.09
CA ASN A 257 -15.39 8.48 25.61
C ASN A 257 -14.35 8.96 24.59
N PHE A 258 -13.12 8.47 24.74
CA PHE A 258 -12.00 8.80 23.85
C PHE A 258 -12.23 8.38 22.38
N HIS A 259 -13.05 7.35 22.12
CA HIS A 259 -13.38 6.83 20.78
C HIS A 259 -14.58 7.50 20.10
N GLU A 260 -15.10 8.60 20.64
CA GLU A 260 -16.12 9.42 19.97
C GLU A 260 -15.44 10.53 19.15
N PHE A 261 -15.90 10.76 17.92
CA PHE A 261 -15.31 11.76 17.02
C PHE A 261 -16.40 12.50 16.24
N ALA A 262 -16.12 13.76 15.89
CA ALA A 262 -16.98 14.56 15.02
C ALA A 262 -16.15 15.12 13.86
N PHE A 263 -16.20 14.44 12.72
CA PHE A 263 -15.38 14.74 11.55
C PHE A 263 -16.08 15.63 10.53
N GLY A 264 -15.26 16.47 9.89
CA GLY A 264 -15.68 17.30 8.78
C GLY A 264 -16.69 18.37 9.20
N LEU A 265 -17.06 19.18 8.22
CA LEU A 265 -18.13 20.15 8.32
C LEU A 265 -18.51 20.50 6.89
N LEU A 266 -19.79 20.46 6.55
CA LEU A 266 -20.28 20.84 5.22
C LEU A 266 -21.19 22.05 5.37
N TYR A 267 -20.99 23.03 4.51
CA TYR A 267 -21.83 24.20 4.42
C TYR A 267 -22.81 24.04 3.25
N ARG A 268 -24.05 24.52 3.45
CA ARG A 268 -25.08 24.58 2.43
C ARG A 268 -25.82 25.91 2.58
N ASP A 269 -25.87 26.67 1.50
CA ASP A 269 -26.65 27.90 1.35
C ASP A 269 -28.16 27.69 1.56
#